data_AF-A0A2P8B3R0-F1
#
_entry.id   AF-A0A2P8B3R0-F1
#
_cell.length_a   1.000
_cell.length_b   1.000
_cell.length_c   1.000
_cell.angle_alpha   90.00
_cell.angle_beta   90.00
_cell.angle_gamma   90.00
#
_symmetry.space_group_name_H-M   'P 1'
#
loop_
_entity.id
_entity.type
_entity.pdbx_description
1 polymer ?
#
loop_
_entity_poly.entity_id
_entity_poly.type
_entity_poly.pdbx_seq_one_letter_code
_entity_poly.pdbx_strand_id
1 'polypeptide(L)' 'MRRWTLTILMAACGVLVAVSQLADGLPVVGGAELLIFLALALLLSPRAFPRSLDAAEAQRASAADGRAIVHWRPGCRYCL' A
#
# COMPACT_ATOMS: atom_id res chain seq x y z
N MET A 1 0.56 2.08 -12.18
CA MET A 1 1.82 2.42 -11.49
C MET A 1 1.66 2.13 -10.00
N ARG A 2 2.11 0.97 -9.51
CA ARG A 2 2.08 0.66 -8.07
C ARG A 2 3.22 1.43 -7.39
N ARG A 3 2.88 2.45 -6.59
CA ARG A 3 3.86 3.28 -5.88
C ARG A 3 4.29 2.57 -4.60
N TRP A 4 5.45 1.92 -4.63
CA TRP A 4 6.00 1.18 -3.49
C TRP A 4 6.67 2.06 -2.43
N THR A 5 6.75 3.38 -2.67
CA THR A 5 7.50 4.31 -1.82
C THR A 5 7.06 4.24 -0.36
N LEU A 6 5.76 4.25 -0.07
CA LEU A 6 5.24 4.17 1.31
C LEU A 6 5.57 2.83 1.97
N THR A 7 5.43 1.72 1.24
CA THR A 7 5.80 0.38 1.73
C THR A 7 7.28 0.29 2.07
N ILE A 8 8.15 0.81 1.18
CA ILE A 8 9.60 0.79 1.36
C ILE A 8 9.99 1.68 2.55
N LEU A 9 9.42 2.88 2.65
CA LEU A 9 9.68 3.78 3.79
C LEU A 9 9.28 3.13 5.11
N MET A 10 8.09 2.53 5.18
CA MET A 10 7.60 1.89 6.41
C MET A 10 8.48 0.70 6.81
N ALA A 11 8.89 -0.13 5.84
CA ALA A 11 9.80 -1.24 6.09
C ALA A 11 11.20 -0.75 6.53
N ALA A 12 11.74 0.28 5.88
CA ALA A 12 13.04 0.85 6.22
C ALA A 12 13.04 1.46 7.63
N CYS A 13 12.01 2.22 8.00
CA CYS A 13 11.85 2.74 9.35
C CYS A 13 11.78 1.61 10.39
N GLY A 14 11.00 0.56 10.13
CA GLY A 14 10.92 -0.58 11.03
C GLY A 14 12.26 -1.28 11.25
N VAL A 15 13.05 -1.46 10.19
CA VAL A 15 14.40 -2.04 10.28
C VAL A 15 15.33 -1.14 11.10
N LEU A 16 15.32 0.17 10.84
CA LEU A 16 16.17 1.11 11.58
C LEU A 16 15.85 1.12 13.08
N VAL A 17 14.57 1.17 13.44
CA VAL A 17 14.12 1.12 14.85
C VAL A 17 14.48 -0.22 15.49
N ALA A 18 14.27 -1.33 14.78
CA ALA A 18 14.64 -2.65 15.32
C ALA A 18 16.15 -2.75 15.59
N VAL A 19 16.99 -2.25 14.68
CA VAL A 19 18.45 -2.26 14.85
C VAL A 19 18.88 -1.41 16.04
N SER A 20 18.29 -0.22 16.25
CA SER A 20 18.63 0.61 17.42
C SER A 20 18.22 -0.08 18.73
N GLN A 21 17.02 -0.64 18.79
CA GLN A 21 16.52 -1.33 19.99
C GLN A 21 17.33 -2.59 20.32
N LEU A 22 17.81 -3.32 19.29
CA LEU A 22 18.71 -4.45 19.48
C LEU A 22 20.08 -4.00 20.03
N ALA A 23 20.60 -2.87 19.56
CA ALA A 23 21.85 -2.29 20.09
C ALA A 23 21.70 -1.87 21.56
N ASP A 24 20.51 -1.42 21.95
CA ASP A 24 20.17 -1.05 23.33
C ASP A 24 19.80 -2.26 24.23
N GLY A 25 19.88 -3.49 23.71
CA GLY A 25 19.62 -4.71 24.47
C GLY A 25 18.15 -4.99 24.74
N LEU A 26 17.24 -4.41 23.95
CA LEU A 26 15.78 -4.54 24.07
C LEU A 26 15.19 -5.37 22.90
N PRO A 27 15.51 -6.67 22.77
CA PRO A 27 15.13 -7.47 21.60
C PRO A 27 13.63 -7.67 21.48
N VAL A 28 12.91 -7.76 22.60
CA VAL A 28 11.44 -7.95 22.62
C VAL A 28 10.73 -6.70 22.09
N VAL A 29 11.16 -5.52 22.53
CA VAL A 29 10.55 -4.25 22.11
C VAL A 29 10.84 -3.99 20.64
N GLY A 30 12.10 -4.15 20.21
CA GLY A 30 12.48 -4.02 18.80
C GLY A 30 11.75 -5.00 17.88
N GLY A 31 11.54 -6.24 18.33
CA GLY A 31 10.74 -7.23 17.60
C GLY A 31 9.28 -6.82 17.46
N ALA A 32 8.65 -6.33 18.53
CA ALA A 32 7.27 -5.87 18.50
C ALA A 32 7.08 -4.67 17.56
N GLU A 33 7.96 -3.67 17.64
CA GLU A 33 7.91 -2.49 16.77
C GLU A 33 8.14 -2.86 15.30
N LEU A 34 9.09 -3.75 15.01
CA LEU A 34 9.32 -4.24 13.65
C LEU A 34 8.05 -4.88 13.05
N LEU A 35 7.35 -5.71 13.84
CA LEU A 35 6.10 -6.33 13.41
C LEU A 35 5.02 -5.29 13.08
N ILE A 36 4.92 -4.23 13.87
CA ILE A 36 3.98 -3.11 13.62
C ILE A 36 4.33 -2.42 12.29
N PHE A 37 5.60 -2.08 12.07
CA PHE A 37 6.04 -1.46 10.81
C PHE A 37 5.81 -2.37 9.61
N LEU A 38 6.03 -3.67 9.73
CA LEU A 38 5.74 -4.64 8.66
C LEU A 38 4.24 -4.75 8.39
N ALA A 39 3.40 -4.76 9.42
CA ALA A 39 1.95 -4.75 9.25
C ALA A 39 1.47 -3.49 8.50
N LEU A 40 2.00 -2.32 8.86
CA LEU A 40 1.73 -1.07 8.14
C LEU A 40 2.24 -1.12 6.69
N ALA A 41 3.43 -1.69 6.45
CA ALA A 41 3.97 -1.85 5.10
C ALA A 41 3.07 -2.75 4.23
N LEU A 42 2.50 -3.81 4.80
CA LEU A 42 1.54 -4.70 4.14
C LEU A 42 0.22 -3.97 3.85
N LEU A 43 -0.34 -3.25 4.82
CA LEU A 43 -1.58 -2.48 4.66
C LEU A 43 -1.44 -1.38 3.61
N LEU A 44 -0.32 -0.67 3.60
CA LEU A 44 0.00 0.38 2.63
C LEU A 44 0.59 -0.19 1.32
N SER A 45 0.66 -1.51 1.20
CA SER A 45 1.19 -2.14 0.00
C SER A 45 0.27 -1.86 -1.18
N PRO A 46 0.81 -1.48 -2.34
CA PRO A 46 0.01 -1.34 -3.54
C PRO A 46 -0.65 -2.65 -4.00
N ARG A 47 -0.36 -3.78 -3.33
CA ARG A 47 -0.93 -5.12 -3.59
C ARG A 47 -2.25 -5.32 -2.84
N ALA A 48 -2.48 -4.57 -1.76
CA ALA A 48 -3.77 -4.54 -1.07
C ALA A 48 -4.86 -3.91 -1.96
N PHE A 49 -4.47 -3.09 -2.93
CA PHE A 49 -5.38 -2.52 -3.92
C PHE A 49 -5.52 -3.44 -5.13
N PRO A 50 -6.76 -3.74 -5.57
CA PRO A 50 -6.99 -4.53 -6.77
C PRO A 50 -6.42 -3.84 -8.01
N ARG A 51 -6.09 -4.64 -9.03
CA ARG A 51 -5.71 -4.10 -10.33
C ARG A 51 -6.88 -3.32 -10.92
N SER A 52 -6.57 -2.24 -11.64
CA SER A 52 -7.57 -1.55 -12.45
C SER A 52 -8.11 -2.49 -13.51
N LEU A 53 -9.44 -2.48 -13.70
CA LEU A 53 -10.12 -3.19 -14.77
C LEU A 53 -9.65 -2.70 -16.14
N ASP A 54 -9.66 -3.60 -17.13
CA ASP A 54 -9.50 -3.20 -18.52
C ASP A 54 -10.77 -2.51 -19.05
N ALA A 55 -10.65 -1.73 -20.13
CA ALA A 55 -11.76 -0.98 -20.71
C ALA A 55 -12.91 -1.91 -21.12
N ALA A 56 -12.62 -3.07 -21.72
CA ALA A 56 -13.64 -4.03 -22.12
C ALA A 56 -14.38 -4.65 -20.92
N GLU A 57 -13.68 -4.90 -19.82
CA GLU A 57 -14.25 -5.41 -18.58
C GLU A 57 -15.12 -4.36 -17.89
N ALA A 58 -14.64 -3.12 -17.82
CA ALA A 58 -15.39 -1.99 -17.30
C ALA A 58 -16.66 -1.74 -18.12
N GLN A 59 -16.58 -1.80 -19.46
CA GLN A 59 -17.75 -1.63 -20.33
C GLN A 59 -18.82 -2.70 -20.06
N ARG A 60 -18.41 -3.97 -19.93
CA ARG A 60 -19.33 -5.08 -19.62
C ARG A 60 -19.95 -4.93 -18.24
N ALA A 61 -19.16 -4.60 -17.22
CA ALA A 61 -19.64 -4.39 -15.86
C ALA A 61 -20.61 -3.21 -15.80
N SER A 62 -20.29 -2.11 -16.49
CA SER A 62 -21.15 -0.93 -16.58
C SER A 62 -22.48 -1.22 -17.26
N ALA A 63 -22.47 -2.00 -18.36
CA ALA A 63 -23.68 -2.43 -19.04
C ALA A 63 -24.57 -3.35 -18.19
N ALA A 64 -23.96 -4.19 -17.34
CA ALA A 64 -24.69 -5.08 -16.44
C ALA A 64 -25.28 -4.34 -15.23
N ASP A 65 -24.50 -3.45 -14.61
CA ASP A 65 -24.88 -2.75 -13.39
C ASP A 65 -25.62 -1.42 -13.63
N GLY A 66 -25.67 -0.94 -14.88
CA GLY A 66 -26.23 0.37 -15.25
C GLY A 66 -25.46 1.57 -14.68
N ARG A 67 -24.27 1.34 -14.10
CA ARG A 67 -23.47 2.35 -13.40
C ARG A 67 -22.25 2.74 -14.23
N ALA A 68 -21.96 4.03 -14.33
CA ALA A 68 -20.74 4.51 -14.97
C ALA A 68 -19.50 4.16 -14.13
N ILE A 69 -18.46 3.64 -14.77
CA ILE A 69 -17.17 3.34 -14.14
C ILE A 69 -16.16 4.41 -14.58
N VAL A 70 -15.59 5.14 -13.62
CA VAL A 70 -14.64 6.22 -13.87
C VAL A 70 -13.21 5.74 -13.59
N HIS A 71 -12.36 5.78 -14.62
CA HIS A 71 -10.93 5.51 -14.45
C HIS A 71 -10.23 6.73 -13.85
N TRP A 72 -10.05 6.72 -12.53
CA TRP A 72 -9.39 7.79 -11.80
C TRP A 72 -7.94 7.45 -11.45
N ARG A 73 -7.08 8.49 -11.36
CA ARG A 73 -5.71 8.35 -10.84
C ARG A 73 -5.38 9.44 -9.81
N PRO A 74 -4.75 9.08 -8.66
CA PRO A 74 -4.25 10.05 -7.70
C PRO A 74 -3.26 11.04 -8.33
N GLY A 75 -3.54 12.33 -8.20
CA GLY A 75 -2.70 13.42 -8.72
C GLY A 75 -2.91 13.76 -10.21
N CYS A 76 -3.89 13.15 -10.87
CA CYS A 76 -4.28 13.56 -12.22
C CYS A 76 -5.09 14.87 -12.17
N ARG A 77 -4.57 15.94 -12.76
CA ARG A 77 -5.23 17.26 -12.80
C ARG A 77 -6.57 17.24 -13.55
N TYR A 78 -6.71 16.37 -14.55
CA TYR A 78 -7.91 16.26 -15.39
C TYR A 78 -8.94 15.26 -14.86
N CYS A 79 -8.65 14.57 -13.75
CA CYS A 79 -9.49 13.49 -13.22
C CYS A 79 -10.32 13.94 -11.99
N LEU A 80 -10.23 15.20 -11.59
CA LEU A 80 -11.08 15.88 -10.60
C LEU A 80 -12.18 16.63 -11.33
#